data_AF-A0A933NP93-F1
#
_entry.id   AF-A0A933NP93-F1
#
_cell.length_a   1.000
_cell.length_b   1.000
_cell.length_c   1.000
_cell.angle_alpha   90.00
_cell.angle_beta   90.00
_cell.angle_gamma   90.00
#
_symmetry.space_group_name_H-M   'P 1'
#
loop_
_entity.id
_entity.type
_entity.pdbx_description
1 polymer ?
#
loop_
_entity_poly.entity_id
_entity_poly.type
_entity_poly.pdbx_seq_one_letter_code
_entity_poly.pdbx_strand_id
1 'polypeptide(L)'
;MFPPGTLVQTESGPVDVRRLHGNEKLQVCLPNGQLAYRSIKRVYMGSAPGRLFCLSTTTGRRFCATPDQPFPYGSQSTRLHHDLMLVKREGLGFFLVVANGLFRDNVETRILFKRQEPQSKESVWLLSAYPSANQANYEQALLSCQYGIPTYPAGTRKGERTMPEELFRRLLIEVNTFARARRLLADRHLDEELPHWLMRALPEAELPHRQLLDVVYFAGDAGGHAGHVVSRHPLGESLRISGEKLRNLMTRQVRHEVVATRQEVATRVESARKDPFVDVQERVRIGPSKPYFLMPIAYVRAGMVCVATTPEGLREELVEQTLMERYEGPVYGLELEGEEPLVAGGLVMGLQRDPGARAPEPIAVSRLESSSEGESGSGEARSP
;
A
#
# COMPACT_ATOMS: atom_id res chain seq x y z
N MET A 1 -10.18 4.86 5.67
CA MET A 1 -11.34 5.00 6.55
C MET A 1 -12.09 3.68 6.60
N PHE A 2 -12.85 3.46 7.67
CA PHE A 2 -13.49 2.20 8.01
C PHE A 2 -15.01 2.30 7.93
N PRO A 3 -15.71 1.31 7.37
CA PRO A 3 -17.16 1.27 7.44
C PRO A 3 -17.68 0.97 8.86
N PRO A 4 -18.96 1.26 9.13
CA PRO A 4 -19.74 0.66 10.20
C PRO A 4 -19.46 -0.83 10.39
N GLY A 5 -19.32 -1.28 11.65
CA GLY A 5 -19.06 -2.69 11.98
C GLY A 5 -17.59 -3.08 11.96
N THR A 6 -16.68 -2.20 11.52
CA THR A 6 -15.25 -2.39 11.77
C THR A 6 -14.97 -2.27 13.26
N LEU A 7 -14.53 -3.36 13.87
CA LEU A 7 -14.14 -3.40 15.28
C LEU A 7 -12.72 -2.89 15.46
N VAL A 8 -12.53 -1.91 16.33
CA VAL A 8 -11.21 -1.48 16.82
C VAL A 8 -11.02 -1.96 18.24
N GLN A 9 -9.79 -2.34 18.59
CA GLN A 9 -9.49 -2.82 19.93
C GLN A 9 -9.27 -1.64 20.88
N THR A 10 -10.07 -1.55 21.95
CA THR A 10 -9.89 -0.58 23.05
C THR A 10 -9.39 -1.26 24.32
N GLU A 11 -9.01 -0.48 25.34
CA GLU A 11 -8.64 -1.01 26.68
C GLU A 11 -9.77 -1.84 27.32
N SER A 12 -11.04 -1.55 26.98
CA SER A 12 -12.22 -2.26 27.51
C SER A 12 -12.73 -3.37 26.58
N GLY A 13 -12.06 -3.63 25.46
CA GLY A 13 -12.45 -4.63 24.47
C GLY A 13 -12.73 -4.07 23.07
N PRO A 14 -13.13 -4.91 22.11
CA PRO A 14 -13.47 -4.49 20.76
C PRO A 14 -14.71 -3.58 20.73
N VAL A 15 -14.62 -2.46 20.02
CA VAL A 15 -15.71 -1.48 19.85
C VAL A 15 -15.89 -1.18 18.36
N ASP A 16 -17.14 -1.06 17.90
CA ASP A 16 -17.45 -0.59 16.54
C ASP A 16 -16.93 0.84 16.37
N VAL A 17 -16.20 1.10 15.29
CA VAL A 17 -15.62 2.42 14.98
C VAL A 17 -16.62 3.58 15.09
N ARG A 18 -17.91 3.32 14.83
CA ARG A 18 -18.99 4.31 14.94
C ARG A 18 -19.26 4.82 16.35
N ARG A 19 -18.88 4.04 17.36
CA ARG A 19 -19.17 4.31 18.78
C ARG A 19 -18.01 5.00 19.49
N LEU A 20 -16.95 5.34 18.76
CA LEU A 20 -15.80 6.04 19.33
C LEU A 20 -16.13 7.52 19.46
N HIS A 21 -15.87 8.08 20.63
CA HIS A 21 -16.16 9.47 20.95
C HIS A 21 -14.92 10.29 21.32
N GLY A 22 -13.73 9.67 21.28
CA GLY A 22 -12.44 10.34 21.48
C GLY A 22 -11.82 10.13 22.86
N ASN A 23 -12.61 9.64 23.82
CA ASN A 23 -12.13 9.37 25.18
C ASN A 23 -11.44 8.00 25.29
N GLU A 24 -11.65 7.13 24.30
CA GLU A 24 -11.09 5.80 24.25
C GLU A 24 -9.61 5.84 23.84
N LYS A 25 -8.85 4.85 24.33
CA LYS A 25 -7.54 4.55 23.78
C LYS A 25 -7.63 3.32 22.89
N LEU A 26 -7.00 3.40 21.72
CA LEU A 26 -7.00 2.35 20.72
C LEU A 26 -5.68 1.59 20.72
N GLN A 27 -5.77 0.30 20.45
CA GLN A 27 -4.61 -0.56 20.37
C GLN A 27 -3.79 -0.24 19.12
N VAL A 28 -2.49 -0.01 19.32
CA VAL A 28 -1.50 0.24 18.27
C VAL A 28 -0.38 -0.78 18.35
N CYS A 29 0.31 -0.98 17.24
CA CYS A 29 1.52 -1.79 17.16
C CYS A 29 2.77 -0.93 17.28
N LEU A 30 3.58 -1.19 18.28
CA LEU A 30 4.88 -0.54 18.46
C LEU A 30 5.95 -1.11 17.50
N PRO A 31 7.04 -0.35 17.23
CA PRO A 31 8.20 -0.82 16.46
C PRO A 31 8.72 -2.21 16.86
N ASN A 32 8.74 -2.50 18.15
CA ASN A 32 9.26 -3.74 18.72
C ASN A 32 8.26 -4.91 18.66
N GLY A 33 7.05 -4.68 18.14
CA GLY A 33 6.01 -5.71 17.96
C GLY A 33 5.12 -5.90 19.17
N GLN A 34 5.34 -5.12 20.22
CA GLN A 34 4.41 -5.06 21.34
C GLN A 34 3.17 -4.25 20.95
N LEU A 35 2.07 -4.58 21.60
CA LEU A 35 0.83 -3.82 21.50
C LEU A 35 0.79 -2.81 22.63
N ALA A 36 0.34 -1.60 22.34
CA ALA A 36 0.13 -0.54 23.31
C ALA A 36 -1.21 0.16 23.03
N TYR A 37 -1.60 1.10 23.88
CA TYR A 37 -2.79 1.91 23.68
C TYR A 37 -2.42 3.38 23.48
N ARG A 38 -3.12 4.07 22.57
CA ARG A 38 -2.97 5.50 22.27
C ARG A 38 -4.31 6.20 22.31
N SER A 39 -4.35 7.39 22.91
CA SER A 39 -5.55 8.22 22.92
C SER A 39 -5.94 8.65 21.52
N ILE A 40 -7.24 8.71 21.27
CA ILE A 40 -7.77 9.29 20.03
C ILE A 40 -7.61 10.80 20.11
N LYS A 41 -6.99 11.38 19.09
CA LYS A 41 -6.90 12.82 18.90
C LYS A 41 -8.15 13.35 18.21
N ARG A 42 -8.63 12.63 17.20
CA ARG A 42 -9.83 13.01 16.43
C ARG A 42 -10.50 11.80 15.78
N VAL A 43 -11.83 11.83 15.77
CA VAL A 43 -12.66 10.95 14.93
C VAL A 43 -13.28 11.82 13.84
N TYR A 44 -13.19 11.38 12.59
CA TYR A 44 -13.85 12.07 11.47
C TYR A 44 -14.76 11.11 10.71
N MET A 45 -15.88 11.64 10.25
CA MET A 45 -16.87 10.91 9.47
C MET A 45 -16.87 11.46 8.05
N GLY A 46 -16.67 10.58 7.08
CA GLY A 46 -16.77 10.88 5.65
C GLY A 46 -17.88 10.07 4.99
N SER A 47 -18.06 10.29 3.69
CA SER A 47 -18.88 9.43 2.83
C SER A 47 -17.97 8.54 1.99
N ALA A 48 -18.29 7.25 1.88
CA ALA A 48 -17.53 6.35 1.03
C ALA A 48 -17.60 6.79 -0.45
N PRO A 49 -16.55 6.54 -1.25
CA PRO A 49 -16.52 6.83 -2.69
C PRO A 49 -17.36 5.84 -3.52
N GLY A 50 -18.46 5.32 -2.97
CA GLY A 50 -19.34 4.32 -3.60
C GLY A 50 -18.85 2.87 -3.54
N ARG A 51 -17.62 2.63 -3.03
CA ARG A 51 -17.05 1.29 -2.91
C ARG A 51 -16.13 1.13 -1.70
N LEU A 52 -16.01 -0.11 -1.23
CA LEU A 52 -15.01 -0.56 -0.27
C LEU A 52 -14.10 -1.60 -0.92
N PHE A 53 -12.83 -1.58 -0.52
CA PHE A 53 -11.92 -2.68 -0.80
C PHE A 53 -11.98 -3.66 0.36
N CYS A 54 -12.28 -4.91 0.05
CA CYS A 54 -12.38 -5.99 1.02
C CYS A 54 -11.33 -7.06 0.72
N LEU A 55 -10.76 -7.61 1.78
CA LEU A 55 -9.88 -8.77 1.72
C LEU A 55 -10.36 -9.86 2.67
N SER A 56 -10.04 -11.10 2.33
CA SER A 56 -10.13 -12.23 3.24
C SER A 56 -8.78 -12.93 3.36
N THR A 57 -8.50 -13.44 4.55
CA THR A 57 -7.28 -14.21 4.84
C THR A 57 -7.59 -15.68 4.96
N THR A 58 -6.56 -16.52 4.87
CA THR A 58 -6.68 -17.98 5.01
C THR A 58 -7.12 -18.45 6.40
N THR A 59 -7.12 -17.56 7.41
CA THR A 59 -7.67 -17.83 8.74
C THR A 59 -9.17 -17.53 8.84
N GLY A 60 -9.80 -17.10 7.73
CA GLY A 60 -11.21 -16.74 7.66
C GLY A 60 -11.51 -15.30 8.08
N ARG A 61 -10.48 -14.48 8.36
CA ARG A 61 -10.69 -13.08 8.69
C ARG A 61 -11.13 -12.31 7.46
N ARG A 62 -12.13 -11.45 7.61
CA ARG A 62 -12.59 -10.52 6.57
C ARG A 62 -12.43 -9.09 7.05
N PHE A 63 -11.89 -8.24 6.20
CA PHE A 63 -11.71 -6.83 6.50
C PHE A 63 -12.05 -5.97 5.28
N CYS A 64 -12.73 -4.85 5.51
CA CYS A 64 -13.10 -3.89 4.49
C CYS A 64 -12.73 -2.47 4.91
N ALA A 65 -12.19 -1.68 3.99
CA ALA A 65 -11.89 -0.26 4.20
C ALA A 65 -12.02 0.51 2.89
N THR A 66 -11.92 1.84 2.96
CA THR A 66 -11.81 2.64 1.74
C THR A 66 -10.52 2.28 0.98
N PRO A 67 -10.52 2.29 -0.37
CA PRO A 67 -9.38 1.86 -1.19
C PRO A 67 -8.05 2.56 -0.87
N ASP A 68 -8.12 3.81 -0.41
CA ASP A 68 -7.00 4.70 -0.07
C ASP A 68 -6.41 4.44 1.34
N GLN A 69 -7.04 3.59 2.16
CA GLN A 69 -6.60 3.29 3.53
C GLN A 69 -5.16 2.75 3.53
N PRO A 70 -4.20 3.42 4.21
CA PRO A 70 -2.84 2.89 4.32
C PRO A 70 -2.81 1.50 4.96
N PHE A 71 -2.13 0.56 4.31
CA PHE A 71 -2.11 -0.84 4.69
C PHE A 71 -0.71 -1.44 4.59
N PRO A 72 -0.15 -1.96 5.69
CA PRO A 72 1.08 -2.72 5.68
C PRO A 72 0.87 -4.09 5.03
N TYR A 73 1.66 -4.42 4.01
CA TYR A 73 1.67 -5.76 3.45
C TYR A 73 3.09 -6.23 3.12
N GLY A 74 3.28 -7.55 3.14
CA GLY A 74 4.51 -8.20 2.69
C GLY A 74 4.27 -8.92 1.37
N SER A 75 5.30 -9.03 0.54
CA SER A 75 5.26 -10.05 -0.49
C SER A 75 5.53 -11.41 0.16
N GLN A 76 4.63 -12.35 -0.10
CA GLN A 76 4.95 -13.77 -0.02
C GLN A 76 4.87 -14.28 -1.46
N SER A 77 6.02 -14.57 -2.05
CA SER A 77 6.04 -15.26 -3.32
C SER A 77 5.82 -16.73 -3.07
N THR A 78 4.93 -17.33 -3.85
CA THR A 78 4.96 -18.77 -4.05
C THR A 78 5.33 -18.99 -5.51
N ARG A 79 6.22 -19.95 -5.78
CA ARG A 79 6.56 -20.39 -7.15
C ARG A 79 5.36 -20.99 -7.90
N LEU A 80 4.21 -21.09 -7.23
CA LEU A 80 2.98 -21.69 -7.68
C LEU A 80 1.99 -20.65 -8.23
N HIS A 81 2.27 -19.35 -8.07
CA HIS A 81 1.43 -18.29 -8.59
C HIS A 81 1.94 -17.71 -9.92
N HIS A 82 1.00 -17.24 -10.72
CA HIS A 82 1.19 -16.50 -11.96
C HIS A 82 0.66 -15.09 -11.78
N ASP A 83 1.55 -14.11 -11.90
CA ASP A 83 1.27 -12.70 -11.68
C ASP A 83 0.89 -12.04 -12.99
N LEU A 84 -0.32 -11.48 -13.04
CA LEU A 84 -0.75 -10.60 -14.11
C LEU A 84 -0.41 -9.16 -13.75
N MET A 85 0.35 -8.50 -14.61
CA MET A 85 0.87 -7.16 -14.37
C MET A 85 0.57 -6.23 -15.53
N LEU A 86 0.36 -4.97 -15.20
CA LEU A 86 0.42 -3.86 -16.14
C LEU A 86 1.81 -3.24 -16.05
N VAL A 87 2.46 -3.07 -17.20
CA VAL A 87 3.80 -2.47 -17.28
C VAL A 87 3.73 -1.23 -18.15
N LYS A 88 4.16 -0.09 -17.61
CA LYS A 88 4.44 1.12 -18.38
C LYS A 88 5.92 1.10 -18.75
N ARG A 89 6.24 1.24 -20.02
CA ARG A 89 7.59 1.60 -20.47
C ARG A 89 7.62 3.08 -20.78
N GLU A 90 8.49 3.81 -20.09
CA GLU A 90 8.58 5.27 -20.18
C GLU A 90 8.84 5.70 -21.63
N GLY A 91 8.10 6.70 -22.09
CA GLY A 91 8.17 7.20 -23.46
C GLY A 91 7.58 6.28 -24.55
N LEU A 92 7.07 5.08 -24.21
CA LEU A 92 6.51 4.15 -25.20
C LEU A 92 5.04 3.81 -24.96
N GLY A 93 4.66 3.47 -23.74
CA GLY A 93 3.26 3.12 -23.42
C GLY A 93 3.12 1.95 -22.47
N PHE A 94 1.91 1.40 -22.41
CA PHE A 94 1.52 0.34 -21.48
C PHE A 94 1.24 -1.00 -22.17
N PHE A 95 1.59 -2.09 -21.50
CA PHE A 95 1.25 -3.44 -21.93
C PHE A 95 0.99 -4.37 -20.75
N LEU A 96 0.26 -5.46 -21.01
CA LEU A 96 -0.02 -6.52 -20.05
C LEU A 96 0.98 -7.66 -20.17
N VAL A 97 1.44 -8.18 -19.04
CA VAL A 97 2.36 -9.33 -19.01
C VAL A 97 1.96 -10.30 -17.90
N VAL A 98 2.12 -11.59 -18.16
CA VAL A 98 2.05 -12.64 -17.14
C VAL A 98 3.46 -13.11 -16.82
N ALA A 99 3.83 -13.10 -15.55
CA ALA A 99 5.09 -13.62 -15.06
C ALA A 99 4.87 -14.70 -14.00
N ASN A 100 5.88 -15.55 -13.77
CA ASN A 100 5.85 -16.46 -12.62
C ASN A 100 6.07 -15.65 -11.32
N GLY A 101 5.42 -16.05 -10.22
CA GLY A 101 5.42 -15.38 -8.91
C GLY A 101 6.80 -15.12 -8.30
N LEU A 102 7.84 -15.81 -8.79
CA LEU A 102 9.25 -15.47 -8.55
C LEU A 102 9.60 -14.01 -8.87
N PHE A 103 8.82 -13.33 -9.71
CA PHE A 103 8.98 -11.90 -9.93
C PHE A 103 8.95 -11.13 -8.61
N ARG A 104 8.00 -11.43 -7.71
CA ARG A 104 7.88 -10.71 -6.43
C ARG A 104 9.10 -10.91 -5.52
N ASP A 105 9.64 -12.13 -5.46
CA ASP A 105 10.88 -12.42 -4.71
C ASP A 105 12.07 -11.66 -5.27
N ASN A 106 12.19 -11.64 -6.61
CA ASN A 106 13.34 -11.07 -7.26
C ASN A 106 13.31 -9.53 -7.25
N VAL A 107 12.11 -8.92 -7.16
CA VAL A 107 11.98 -7.48 -6.91
C VAL A 107 12.30 -7.14 -5.45
N GLU A 108 11.81 -7.92 -4.46
CA GLU A 108 12.18 -7.70 -3.04
C GLU A 108 13.68 -7.84 -2.80
N THR A 109 14.33 -8.81 -3.45
CA THR A 109 15.78 -9.06 -3.33
C THR A 109 16.64 -8.13 -4.20
N ARG A 110 16.02 -7.24 -5.00
CA ARG A 110 16.71 -6.26 -5.87
C ARG A 110 17.61 -6.92 -6.94
N ILE A 111 17.32 -8.16 -7.36
CA ILE A 111 18.19 -8.98 -8.25
C ILE A 111 17.85 -8.85 -9.75
N LEU A 112 16.65 -8.38 -10.12
CA LEU A 112 16.15 -8.48 -11.52
C LEU A 112 16.89 -7.62 -12.57
N PHE A 113 17.82 -6.77 -12.18
CA PHE A 113 18.40 -5.74 -13.06
C PHE A 113 19.38 -6.25 -14.13
N LYS A 114 19.63 -7.56 -14.25
CA LYS A 114 20.63 -8.12 -15.18
C LYS A 114 20.08 -8.65 -16.52
N ARG A 115 18.77 -8.69 -16.73
CA ARG A 115 18.16 -9.28 -17.93
C ARG A 115 17.22 -8.36 -18.71
N GLN A 116 17.22 -7.06 -18.39
CA GLN A 116 16.40 -6.10 -19.12
C GLN A 116 17.15 -5.56 -20.35
N GLU A 117 16.38 -5.11 -21.33
CA GLU A 117 16.90 -4.31 -22.44
C GLU A 117 17.64 -3.09 -21.86
N PRO A 118 18.83 -2.75 -22.39
CA PRO A 118 19.52 -1.52 -22.03
C PRO A 118 18.56 -0.32 -22.15
N GLN A 119 18.58 0.57 -21.16
CA GLN A 119 17.85 1.86 -21.19
C GLN A 119 16.31 1.78 -21.06
N SER A 120 15.74 0.69 -20.56
CA SER A 120 14.30 0.61 -20.25
C SER A 120 13.98 1.12 -18.84
N LYS A 121 13.11 2.13 -18.74
CA LYS A 121 12.46 2.54 -17.49
C LYS A 121 11.03 2.01 -17.48
N GLU A 122 10.76 1.06 -16.59
CA GLU A 122 9.49 0.37 -16.48
C GLU A 122 8.85 0.58 -15.11
N SER A 123 7.56 0.94 -15.10
CA SER A 123 6.72 0.99 -13.89
C SER A 123 5.75 -0.19 -13.94
N VAL A 124 5.59 -0.90 -12.83
CA VAL A 124 4.84 -2.16 -12.79
C VAL A 124 3.76 -2.11 -11.72
N TRP A 125 2.54 -2.42 -12.13
CA TRP A 125 1.40 -2.63 -11.25
C TRP A 125 1.01 -4.10 -11.26
N LEU A 126 0.92 -4.70 -10.08
CA LEU A 126 0.33 -6.01 -9.91
C LEU A 126 -1.20 -5.91 -10.00
N LEU A 127 -1.77 -6.53 -11.00
CA LEU A 127 -3.22 -6.54 -11.20
C LEU A 127 -3.89 -7.68 -10.44
N SER A 128 -3.33 -8.89 -10.52
CA SER A 128 -3.88 -10.11 -9.93
C SER A 128 -2.80 -11.20 -9.81
N ALA A 129 -3.09 -12.22 -9.01
CA ALA A 129 -2.29 -13.45 -8.89
C ALA A 129 -3.19 -14.66 -9.12
N TYR A 130 -2.72 -15.65 -9.86
CA TYR A 130 -3.49 -16.86 -10.17
C TYR A 130 -2.72 -18.13 -9.81
N PRO A 131 -3.38 -19.20 -9.34
CA PRO A 131 -2.73 -20.49 -9.11
C PRO A 131 -2.40 -21.26 -10.40
N SER A 132 -2.89 -20.82 -11.56
CA SER A 132 -2.58 -21.46 -12.85
C SER A 132 -2.25 -20.45 -13.95
N ALA A 133 -1.33 -20.84 -14.84
CA ALA A 133 -0.98 -20.06 -16.02
C ALA A 133 -2.19 -19.83 -16.94
N ASN A 134 -3.05 -20.84 -17.09
CA ASN A 134 -4.24 -20.77 -17.94
C ASN A 134 -5.22 -19.70 -17.46
N GLN A 135 -5.47 -19.61 -16.15
CA GLN A 135 -6.31 -18.55 -15.59
C GLN A 135 -5.68 -17.17 -15.76
N ALA A 136 -4.36 -17.03 -15.53
CA ALA A 136 -3.66 -15.77 -15.74
C ALA A 136 -3.70 -15.31 -17.20
N ASN A 137 -3.49 -16.22 -18.16
CA ASN A 137 -3.54 -15.93 -19.59
C ASN A 137 -4.96 -15.61 -20.07
N TYR A 138 -5.96 -16.31 -19.54
CA TYR A 138 -7.37 -15.97 -19.79
C TYR A 138 -7.68 -14.54 -19.34
N GLU A 139 -7.31 -14.17 -18.11
CA GLU A 139 -7.53 -12.81 -17.61
C GLU A 139 -6.73 -11.79 -18.43
N GLN A 140 -5.49 -12.09 -18.79
CA GLN A 140 -4.67 -11.21 -19.62
C GLN A 140 -5.36 -10.91 -20.96
N ALA A 141 -5.87 -11.95 -21.64
CA ALA A 141 -6.61 -11.81 -22.88
C ALA A 141 -7.91 -11.02 -22.68
N LEU A 142 -8.65 -11.31 -21.60
CA LEU A 142 -9.88 -10.60 -21.25
C LEU A 142 -9.63 -9.10 -21.05
N LEU A 143 -8.63 -8.72 -20.26
CA LEU A 143 -8.28 -7.30 -20.05
C LEU A 143 -7.72 -6.66 -21.31
N SER A 144 -6.95 -7.38 -22.10
CA SER A 144 -6.47 -6.89 -23.40
C SER A 144 -7.64 -6.54 -24.31
N CYS A 145 -8.65 -7.41 -24.42
CA CYS A 145 -9.86 -7.15 -25.20
C CYS A 145 -10.73 -6.03 -24.62
N GLN A 146 -10.99 -6.04 -23.31
CA GLN A 146 -11.86 -5.07 -22.65
C GLN A 146 -11.30 -3.65 -22.69
N TYR A 147 -9.99 -3.51 -22.46
CA TYR A 147 -9.32 -2.21 -22.38
C TYR A 147 -8.57 -1.82 -23.65
N GLY A 148 -8.33 -2.76 -24.56
CA GLY A 148 -7.54 -2.52 -25.76
C GLY A 148 -6.05 -2.35 -25.45
N ILE A 149 -5.53 -2.94 -24.38
CA ILE A 149 -4.12 -2.82 -23.98
C ILE A 149 -3.34 -4.00 -24.61
N PRO A 150 -2.26 -3.75 -25.38
CA PRO A 150 -1.44 -4.81 -25.94
C PRO A 150 -0.88 -5.75 -24.86
N THR A 151 -0.71 -7.03 -25.20
CA THR A 151 -0.01 -8.00 -24.37
C THR A 151 1.44 -8.16 -24.82
N TYR A 152 2.35 -8.44 -23.89
CA TYR A 152 3.72 -8.76 -24.26
C TYR A 152 3.78 -10.07 -25.06
N PRO A 153 4.42 -10.09 -26.25
CA PRO A 153 4.46 -11.24 -27.14
C PRO A 153 5.45 -12.31 -26.63
N ALA A 154 5.05 -13.07 -25.62
CA ALA A 154 5.82 -14.21 -25.12
C ALA A 154 5.67 -15.43 -26.05
N GLY A 155 6.79 -15.97 -26.51
CA GLY A 155 6.87 -17.20 -27.31
C GLY A 155 6.61 -18.46 -26.51
N THR A 156 6.51 -19.58 -27.22
CA THR A 156 6.24 -20.91 -26.64
C THR A 156 7.40 -21.42 -25.80
N ARG A 157 8.63 -20.95 -26.08
CA ARG A 157 9.84 -21.26 -25.32
C ARG A 157 10.22 -20.09 -24.41
N LYS A 158 10.85 -20.42 -23.29
CA LYS A 158 11.30 -19.43 -22.31
C LYS A 158 12.29 -18.45 -22.96
N GLY A 159 11.91 -17.17 -23.01
CA GLY A 159 12.74 -16.10 -23.60
C GLY A 159 12.56 -15.92 -25.10
N GLU A 160 11.72 -16.72 -25.74
CA GLU A 160 11.32 -16.52 -27.14
C GLU A 160 10.33 -15.35 -27.21
N ARG A 161 10.48 -14.46 -28.19
CA ARG A 161 9.50 -13.42 -28.51
C ARG A 161 8.76 -13.87 -29.77
N THR A 162 7.42 -13.80 -29.78
CA THR A 162 6.65 -14.07 -31.01
C THR A 162 6.69 -12.91 -32.00
N MET A 163 7.12 -11.73 -31.56
CA MET A 163 7.20 -10.51 -32.36
C MET A 163 8.54 -9.79 -32.12
N PRO A 164 9.20 -9.27 -33.16
CA PRO A 164 10.37 -8.39 -33.03
C PRO A 164 10.09 -7.16 -32.16
N GLU A 165 11.09 -6.69 -31.44
CA GLU A 165 10.97 -5.56 -30.51
C GLU A 165 10.58 -4.26 -31.22
N GLU A 166 11.06 -4.04 -32.44
CA GLU A 166 10.74 -2.86 -33.24
C GLU A 166 9.24 -2.78 -33.56
N LEU A 167 8.64 -3.92 -33.92
CA LEU A 167 7.21 -4.02 -34.18
C LEU A 167 6.40 -3.87 -32.89
N PHE A 168 6.88 -4.41 -31.77
CA PHE A 168 6.23 -4.25 -30.49
C PHE A 168 6.23 -2.78 -30.02
N ARG A 169 7.36 -2.08 -30.15
CA ARG A 169 7.45 -0.64 -29.86
C ARG A 169 6.50 0.15 -30.75
N ARG A 170 6.46 -0.16 -32.05
CA ARG A 170 5.54 0.46 -32.99
C ARG A 170 4.08 0.24 -32.57
N LEU A 171 3.70 -0.98 -32.16
CA LEU A 171 2.37 -1.28 -31.62
C LEU A 171 2.04 -0.43 -30.39
N LEU A 172 2.96 -0.25 -29.45
CA LEU A 172 2.74 0.58 -28.26
C LEU A 172 2.54 2.06 -28.58
N ILE A 173 3.21 2.56 -29.63
CA ILE A 173 3.10 3.94 -30.10
C ILE A 173 1.80 4.15 -30.90
N GLU A 174 1.44 3.21 -31.77
CA GLU A 174 0.24 3.32 -32.61
C GLU A 174 -1.06 3.15 -31.82
N VAL A 175 -1.03 2.40 -30.72
CA VAL A 175 -2.17 2.24 -29.82
C VAL A 175 -2.13 3.30 -28.73
N ASN A 176 -3.26 3.99 -28.47
CA ASN A 176 -3.38 4.88 -27.30
C ASN A 176 -3.45 4.08 -25.99
N THR A 177 -2.32 3.52 -25.58
CA THR A 177 -2.20 2.67 -24.39
C THR A 177 -2.32 3.48 -23.09
N PHE A 178 -1.96 4.76 -23.09
CA PHE A 178 -2.02 5.63 -21.91
C PHE A 178 -3.45 5.84 -21.40
N ALA A 179 -4.38 6.28 -22.27
CA ALA A 179 -5.77 6.49 -21.86
C ALA A 179 -6.46 5.18 -21.43
N ARG A 180 -6.12 4.08 -22.11
CA ARG A 180 -6.65 2.74 -21.84
C ARG A 180 -6.16 2.19 -20.50
N ALA A 181 -4.86 2.35 -20.22
CA ALA A 181 -4.24 1.98 -18.96
C ALA A 181 -4.76 2.81 -17.78
N ARG A 182 -4.94 4.13 -17.96
CA ARG A 182 -5.53 4.99 -16.93
C ARG A 182 -6.93 4.53 -16.54
N ARG A 183 -7.75 4.13 -17.52
CA ARG A 183 -9.07 3.53 -17.25
C ARG A 183 -8.95 2.24 -16.45
N LEU A 184 -8.06 1.32 -16.85
CA LEU A 184 -7.82 0.07 -16.12
C LEU A 184 -7.34 0.32 -14.68
N LEU A 185 -6.39 1.23 -14.48
CA LEU A 185 -5.88 1.58 -13.16
C LEU A 185 -6.98 2.18 -12.29
N ALA A 186 -7.80 3.10 -12.82
CA ALA A 186 -8.93 3.68 -12.12
C ALA A 186 -9.96 2.60 -11.71
N ASP A 187 -10.32 1.69 -12.61
CA ASP A 187 -11.25 0.58 -12.34
C ASP A 187 -10.70 -0.40 -11.29
N ARG A 188 -9.37 -0.47 -11.14
CA ARG A 188 -8.67 -1.29 -10.13
C ARG A 188 -8.28 -0.50 -8.88
N HIS A 189 -8.68 0.77 -8.76
CA HIS A 189 -8.30 1.68 -7.68
C HIS A 189 -6.78 1.76 -7.44
N LEU A 190 -6.03 1.71 -8.54
CA LEU A 190 -4.59 1.90 -8.59
C LEU A 190 -4.28 3.29 -9.16
N ASP A 191 -3.19 3.87 -8.70
CA ASP A 191 -2.71 5.19 -9.08
C ASP A 191 -1.58 5.04 -10.11
N GLU A 192 -1.66 5.81 -11.19
CA GLU A 192 -0.64 5.86 -12.25
C GLU A 192 0.72 6.37 -11.74
N GLU A 193 0.75 7.09 -10.61
CA GLU A 193 1.99 7.63 -10.02
C GLU A 193 2.59 6.73 -8.93
N LEU A 194 1.87 5.67 -8.53
CA LEU A 194 2.28 4.78 -7.45
C LEU A 194 2.32 3.32 -7.93
N PRO A 195 3.29 2.92 -8.76
CA PRO A 195 3.45 1.52 -9.13
C PRO A 195 3.86 0.67 -7.92
N HIS A 196 3.51 -0.62 -7.93
CA HIS A 196 4.06 -1.57 -6.95
C HIS A 196 5.58 -1.63 -7.04
N TRP A 197 6.12 -1.54 -8.25
CA TRP A 197 7.56 -1.66 -8.48
C TRP A 197 8.05 -0.73 -9.60
N LEU A 198 9.25 -0.19 -9.39
CA LEU A 198 10.01 0.56 -10.39
C LEU A 198 11.20 -0.28 -10.84
N MET A 199 11.28 -0.53 -12.15
CA MET A 199 12.37 -1.24 -12.79
C MET A 199 13.09 -0.28 -13.71
N ARG A 200 14.40 -0.11 -13.53
CA ARG A 200 15.19 0.79 -14.37
C ARG A 200 16.46 0.10 -14.83
N ALA A 201 16.56 -0.08 -16.13
CA ALA A 201 17.82 -0.23 -16.82
C ALA A 201 18.26 1.18 -17.26
N LEU A 202 19.36 1.68 -16.70
CA LEU A 202 19.98 2.92 -17.15
C LEU A 202 21.15 2.61 -18.10
N PRO A 203 21.53 3.53 -19.01
CA PRO A 203 22.82 3.49 -19.69
C PRO A 203 23.97 3.31 -18.70
N GLU A 204 25.06 2.66 -19.12
CA GLU A 204 26.23 2.41 -18.26
C GLU A 204 26.77 3.70 -17.63
N ALA A 205 26.80 4.81 -18.38
CA ALA A 205 27.22 6.11 -17.89
C ALA A 205 26.30 6.70 -16.80
N GLU A 206 25.02 6.33 -16.78
CA GLU A 206 24.02 6.84 -15.83
C GLU A 206 23.77 5.89 -14.66
N LEU A 207 24.15 4.61 -14.78
CA LEU A 207 24.02 3.62 -13.71
C LEU A 207 24.55 4.14 -12.36
N PRO A 208 25.74 4.78 -12.26
CA PRO A 208 26.26 5.29 -10.99
C PRO A 208 25.36 6.30 -10.28
N HIS A 209 24.46 6.98 -11.00
CA HIS A 209 23.55 7.97 -10.44
C HIS A 209 22.28 7.34 -9.85
N ARG A 210 21.99 6.07 -10.17
CA ARG A 210 20.77 5.41 -9.68
C ARG A 210 20.81 5.23 -8.17
N GLN A 211 19.76 5.68 -7.50
CA GLN A 211 19.60 5.53 -6.06
C GLN A 211 18.22 4.99 -5.69
N LEU A 212 18.16 4.36 -4.53
CA LEU A 212 16.91 4.08 -3.82
C LEU A 212 16.87 4.90 -2.54
N LEU A 213 15.82 5.69 -2.38
CA LEU A 213 15.41 6.24 -1.10
C LEU A 213 14.48 5.24 -0.42
N ASP A 214 15.02 4.51 0.55
CA ASP A 214 14.29 3.53 1.36
C ASP A 214 13.89 4.19 2.68
N VAL A 215 12.60 4.36 2.88
CA VAL A 215 12.01 4.95 4.07
C VAL A 215 11.40 3.82 4.89
N VAL A 216 11.86 3.68 6.14
CA VAL A 216 11.26 2.75 7.10
C VAL A 216 10.72 3.54 8.28
N TYR A 217 9.40 3.67 8.32
CA TYR A 217 8.69 4.26 9.44
C TYR A 217 8.87 3.37 10.69
N PHE A 218 9.10 4.01 11.84
CA PHE A 218 9.22 3.36 13.15
C PHE A 218 10.43 2.42 13.26
N ALA A 219 11.55 2.79 12.64
CA ALA A 219 12.76 1.96 12.66
C ALA A 219 13.96 2.62 13.34
N GLY A 220 13.82 3.84 13.86
CA GLY A 220 14.88 4.57 14.55
C GLY A 220 14.41 5.16 15.87
N ASP A 221 15.37 5.62 16.67
CA ASP A 221 15.11 6.40 17.89
C ASP A 221 15.53 7.84 17.62
N ALA A 222 14.56 8.75 17.62
CA ALA A 222 14.76 10.18 17.40
C ALA A 222 14.72 10.93 18.75
N GLY A 223 15.63 10.56 19.67
CA GLY A 223 15.68 11.19 20.99
C GLY A 223 14.43 10.91 21.83
N GLY A 224 14.03 9.63 21.93
CA GLY A 224 12.89 9.17 22.73
C GLY A 224 11.55 9.16 22.00
N HIS A 225 11.50 9.61 20.75
CA HIS A 225 10.33 9.51 19.88
C HIS A 225 10.57 8.46 18.79
N ALA A 226 9.50 7.84 18.29
CA ALA A 226 9.59 6.81 17.26
C ALA A 226 10.08 7.44 15.94
N GLY A 227 11.39 7.35 15.69
CA GLY A 227 12.05 7.93 14.54
C GLY A 227 11.82 7.10 13.27
N HIS A 228 11.88 7.76 12.13
CA HIS A 228 11.84 7.11 10.83
C HIS A 228 13.23 7.06 10.23
N VAL A 229 13.62 5.90 9.72
CA VAL A 229 14.92 5.72 9.10
C VAL A 229 14.79 6.01 7.62
N VAL A 230 15.58 6.98 7.14
CA VAL A 230 15.72 7.28 5.72
C VAL A 230 17.09 6.85 5.27
N SER A 231 17.15 5.86 4.38
CA SER A 231 18.38 5.35 3.79
C SER A 231 18.46 5.68 2.31
N ARG A 232 19.59 6.22 1.86
CA ARG A 232 19.92 6.31 0.43
C ARG A 232 20.89 5.20 0.06
N HIS A 233 20.47 4.35 -0.89
CA HIS A 233 21.26 3.26 -1.42
C HIS A 233 21.68 3.56 -2.86
N PRO A 234 22.98 3.62 -3.18
CA PRO A 234 23.39 3.58 -4.57
C PRO A 234 23.05 2.20 -5.17
N LEU A 235 22.31 2.21 -6.28
CA LEU A 235 21.94 1.04 -7.06
C LEU A 235 22.80 0.87 -8.33
N GLY A 236 23.60 1.89 -8.66
CA GLY A 236 24.62 1.84 -9.69
C GLY A 236 25.76 0.90 -9.31
N GLU A 237 25.97 -0.11 -10.15
CA GLU A 237 27.03 -1.13 -10.09
C GLU A 237 26.84 -2.30 -9.10
N SER A 238 26.74 -3.49 -9.69
CA SER A 238 27.00 -4.82 -9.11
C SER A 238 26.70 -5.02 -7.61
N LEU A 239 25.42 -5.05 -7.25
CA LEU A 239 25.00 -5.85 -6.10
C LEU A 239 25.30 -7.33 -6.42
N ARG A 240 26.40 -7.87 -5.88
CA ARG A 240 26.63 -9.31 -5.82
C ARG A 240 26.20 -9.79 -4.44
N ILE A 241 25.20 -10.67 -4.41
CA ILE A 241 24.83 -11.41 -3.22
C ILE A 241 25.94 -12.42 -2.94
N SER A 242 26.59 -12.28 -1.78
CA SER A 242 27.51 -13.28 -1.24
C SER A 242 26.92 -13.75 0.10
N GLY A 243 26.27 -14.91 0.10
CA GLY A 243 25.50 -15.40 1.24
C GLY A 243 24.37 -14.43 1.64
N GLU A 244 24.23 -14.13 2.93
CA GLU A 244 23.16 -13.29 3.48
C GLU A 244 23.45 -11.77 3.50
N LYS A 245 24.57 -11.31 2.92
CA LYS A 245 24.97 -9.89 3.00
C LYS A 245 25.06 -9.23 1.62
N LEU A 246 24.33 -8.13 1.46
CA LEU A 246 24.48 -7.17 0.36
C LEU A 246 25.60 -6.18 0.72
N ARG A 247 26.72 -6.19 0.00
CA ARG A 247 27.77 -5.15 0.09
C ARG A 247 28.02 -4.54 -1.28
N ASN A 248 28.02 -3.21 -1.35
CA ASN A 248 28.58 -2.46 -2.47
C ASN A 248 30.10 -2.37 -2.24
N LEU A 249 30.90 -2.98 -3.11
CA LEU A 249 32.36 -3.14 -2.93
C LEU A 249 33.20 -2.27 -3.88
N MET A 250 32.59 -1.45 -4.76
CA MET A 250 33.32 -0.77 -5.83
C MET A 250 33.36 0.77 -5.70
N THR A 251 32.27 1.43 -5.30
CA THR A 251 32.16 2.90 -5.44
C THR A 251 32.71 3.72 -4.28
N ARG A 252 33.08 3.09 -3.14
CA ARG A 252 33.34 3.78 -1.86
C ARG A 252 32.17 4.67 -1.37
N GLN A 253 31.00 4.66 -2.03
CA GLN A 253 29.84 5.42 -1.60
C GLN A 253 29.16 4.71 -0.43
N VAL A 254 29.05 5.43 0.68
CA VAL A 254 28.54 4.91 1.95
C VAL A 254 27.01 5.03 1.95
N ARG A 255 26.32 4.01 2.46
CA ARG A 255 24.89 4.12 2.81
C ARG A 255 24.75 5.29 3.78
N HIS A 256 24.04 6.33 3.37
CA HIS A 256 23.71 7.42 4.26
C HIS A 256 22.36 7.13 4.90
N GLU A 257 22.36 7.05 6.22
CA GLU A 257 21.18 6.79 7.03
C GLU A 257 20.95 7.96 7.97
N VAL A 258 19.72 8.47 8.00
CA VAL A 258 19.31 9.54 8.90
C VAL A 258 18.04 9.11 9.61
N VAL A 259 18.00 9.34 10.91
CA VAL A 259 16.75 9.32 11.67
C VAL A 259 16.09 10.68 11.50
N ALA A 260 14.87 10.68 10.96
CA ALA A 260 14.12 11.88 10.61
C ALA A 260 12.73 11.86 11.25
N THR A 261 12.22 13.06 11.52
CA THR A 261 10.81 13.28 11.85
C THR A 261 9.92 13.01 10.63
N ARG A 262 8.61 12.81 10.84
CA ARG A 262 7.70 12.51 9.71
C ARG A 262 7.63 13.63 8.68
N GLN A 263 7.67 14.88 9.12
CA GLN A 263 7.65 16.04 8.23
C GLN A 263 8.90 16.08 7.35
N GLU A 264 10.05 15.82 7.94
CA GLU A 264 11.33 15.69 7.24
C GLU A 264 11.37 14.53 6.25
N VAL A 265 10.73 13.41 6.57
CA VAL A 265 10.54 12.28 5.64
C VAL A 265 9.67 12.72 4.46
N ALA A 266 8.54 13.38 4.72
CA ALA A 266 7.61 13.82 3.67
C ALA A 266 8.30 14.73 2.65
N THR A 267 9.06 15.73 3.12
CA THR A 267 9.82 16.63 2.25
C THR A 267 10.86 15.89 1.41
N ARG A 268 11.57 14.92 2.01
CA ARG A 268 12.58 14.09 1.29
C ARG A 268 11.94 13.19 0.25
N VAL A 269 10.81 12.54 0.58
CA VAL A 269 10.05 11.70 -0.33
C VAL A 269 9.55 12.51 -1.52
N GLU A 270 8.95 13.69 -1.27
CA GLU A 270 8.45 14.53 -2.35
C GLU A 270 9.56 15.04 -3.28
N SER A 271 10.70 15.46 -2.71
CA SER A 271 11.86 15.84 -3.50
C SER A 271 12.41 14.66 -4.31
N ALA A 272 12.49 13.46 -3.73
CA ALA A 272 13.00 12.28 -4.41
C ALA A 272 12.08 11.77 -5.53
N ARG A 273 10.76 11.88 -5.38
CA ARG A 273 9.80 11.51 -6.44
C ARG A 273 9.95 12.37 -7.70
N LYS A 274 10.49 13.59 -7.56
CA LYS A 274 10.79 14.51 -8.68
C LYS A 274 12.15 14.21 -9.35
N ASP A 275 13.01 13.42 -8.72
CA ASP A 275 14.34 13.08 -9.25
C ASP A 275 14.25 11.86 -10.19
N PRO A 276 14.67 11.99 -11.45
CA PRO A 276 14.61 10.89 -12.41
C PRO A 276 15.52 9.70 -12.06
N PHE A 277 16.50 9.85 -11.18
CA PHE A 277 17.45 8.79 -10.80
C PHE A 277 17.16 8.14 -9.45
N VAL A 278 16.17 8.64 -8.71
CA VAL A 278 15.82 8.13 -7.38
C VAL A 278 14.52 7.33 -7.43
N ASP A 279 14.60 6.06 -7.04
CA ASP A 279 13.43 5.25 -6.71
C ASP A 279 13.04 5.49 -5.25
N VAL A 280 11.75 5.57 -4.94
CA VAL A 280 11.27 5.73 -3.56
C VAL A 280 10.53 4.46 -3.14
N GLN A 281 10.87 3.96 -1.96
CA GLN A 281 10.18 2.83 -1.33
C GLN A 281 9.83 3.20 0.11
N GLU A 282 8.55 3.10 0.43
CA GLU A 282 8.04 3.39 1.77
C GLU A 282 7.60 2.09 2.46
N ARG A 283 8.13 1.87 3.66
CA ARG A 283 7.89 0.68 4.47
C ARG A 283 7.66 1.04 5.93
N VAL A 284 7.04 0.13 6.65
CA VAL A 284 6.74 0.30 8.07
C VAL A 284 7.29 -0.88 8.86
N ARG A 285 7.91 -0.58 10.00
CA ARG A 285 8.34 -1.60 10.95
C ARG A 285 7.15 -2.00 11.82
N ILE A 286 6.85 -3.30 11.82
CA ILE A 286 5.81 -3.92 12.64
C ILE A 286 6.46 -5.13 13.29
N GLY A 287 7.00 -4.96 14.50
CA GLY A 287 7.71 -6.03 15.17
C GLY A 287 9.16 -6.24 14.72
N PRO A 288 9.82 -7.26 15.31
CA PRO A 288 11.22 -7.57 15.05
C PRO A 288 11.46 -8.18 13.64
N SER A 289 10.39 -8.51 12.92
CA SER A 289 10.44 -9.06 11.56
C SER A 289 10.88 -8.00 10.52
N LYS A 290 10.91 -8.40 9.24
CA LYS A 290 11.23 -7.49 8.13
C LYS A 290 10.20 -6.35 8.04
N PRO A 291 10.60 -5.13 7.61
CA PRO A 291 9.63 -4.08 7.32
C PRO A 291 8.66 -4.47 6.20
N TYR A 292 7.41 -4.02 6.33
CA TYR A 292 6.32 -4.25 5.38
C TYR A 292 6.18 -3.06 4.44
N PHE A 293 5.79 -3.27 3.18
CA PHE A 293 5.41 -2.18 2.29
C PHE A 293 4.22 -1.42 2.85
N LEU A 294 4.22 -0.10 2.72
CA LEU A 294 3.11 0.75 3.14
C LEU A 294 2.50 1.43 1.90
N MET A 295 1.40 0.87 1.41
CA MET A 295 0.62 1.44 0.29
C MET A 295 -0.88 1.42 0.62
N PRO A 296 -1.76 2.04 -0.18
CA PRO A 296 -3.19 1.89 0.00
C PRO A 296 -3.64 0.42 -0.04
N ILE A 297 -4.67 0.06 0.71
CA ILE A 297 -5.18 -1.31 0.79
C ILE A 297 -5.58 -1.86 -0.59
N ALA A 298 -5.99 -0.98 -1.51
CA ALA A 298 -6.29 -1.33 -2.90
C ALA A 298 -5.10 -1.92 -3.69
N TYR A 299 -3.88 -1.88 -3.15
CA TYR A 299 -2.69 -2.49 -3.75
C TYR A 299 -2.48 -3.94 -3.32
N VAL A 300 -3.18 -4.39 -2.28
CA VAL A 300 -3.07 -5.76 -1.77
C VAL A 300 -3.66 -6.75 -2.78
N ARG A 301 -3.01 -7.89 -2.96
CA ARG A 301 -3.46 -8.95 -3.86
C ARG A 301 -3.44 -10.30 -3.16
N ALA A 302 -4.24 -11.23 -3.66
CA ALA A 302 -4.14 -12.63 -3.28
C ALA A 302 -2.67 -13.10 -3.38
N GLY A 303 -2.26 -13.90 -2.40
CA GLY A 303 -0.89 -14.36 -2.24
C GLY A 303 0.03 -13.40 -1.49
N MET A 304 -0.39 -12.16 -1.17
CA MET A 304 0.36 -11.28 -0.27
C MET A 304 0.07 -11.62 1.20
N VAL A 305 0.90 -11.11 2.12
CA VAL A 305 0.68 -11.27 3.56
C VAL A 305 0.33 -9.95 4.23
N CYS A 306 -0.53 -10.03 5.23
CA CYS A 306 -0.83 -8.94 6.16
C CYS A 306 -0.47 -9.35 7.59
N VAL A 307 -0.38 -8.38 8.50
CA VAL A 307 -0.11 -8.65 9.91
C VAL A 307 -1.42 -8.61 10.69
N ALA A 308 -1.73 -9.70 11.38
CA ALA A 308 -2.89 -9.85 12.25
C ALA A 308 -2.47 -9.89 13.72
N THR A 309 -3.40 -9.51 14.60
CA THR A 309 -3.28 -9.69 16.05
C THR A 309 -3.97 -10.97 16.47
N THR A 310 -3.26 -11.76 17.29
CA THR A 310 -3.72 -12.99 17.93
C THR A 310 -3.52 -12.88 19.45
N PRO A 311 -4.14 -13.75 20.28
CA PRO A 311 -3.85 -13.80 21.71
C PRO A 311 -2.36 -13.98 22.03
N GLU A 312 -1.62 -14.65 21.14
CA GLU A 312 -0.17 -14.91 21.26
C GLU A 312 0.70 -13.76 20.74
N GLY A 313 0.09 -12.69 20.21
CA GLY A 313 0.79 -11.54 19.64
C GLY A 313 0.56 -11.38 18.14
N LEU A 314 1.55 -10.84 17.43
CA LEU A 314 1.45 -10.56 15.99
C LEU A 314 1.76 -11.79 15.15
N ARG A 315 1.00 -11.99 14.09
CA ARG A 315 1.20 -13.09 13.14
C ARG A 315 0.96 -12.63 11.70
N GLU A 316 1.76 -13.12 10.76
CA GLU A 316 1.47 -12.97 9.33
C GLU A 316 0.34 -13.91 8.90
N GLU A 317 -0.62 -13.36 8.17
CA GLU A 317 -1.70 -14.11 7.52
C GLU A 317 -1.63 -13.92 6.00
N LEU A 318 -1.90 -15.00 5.26
CA LEU A 318 -1.97 -14.96 3.80
C LEU A 318 -3.31 -14.37 3.36
N VAL A 319 -3.27 -13.39 2.46
CA VAL A 319 -4.44 -12.88 1.78
C VAL A 319 -4.87 -13.89 0.72
N GLU A 320 -6.06 -14.45 0.90
CA GLU A 320 -6.64 -15.45 0.00
C GLU A 320 -7.41 -14.79 -1.14
N GLN A 321 -8.18 -13.75 -0.82
CA GLN A 321 -9.03 -13.06 -1.79
C GLN A 321 -9.03 -11.56 -1.55
N THR A 322 -9.16 -10.81 -2.63
CA THR A 322 -9.47 -9.38 -2.60
C THR A 322 -10.62 -9.09 -3.57
N LEU A 323 -11.48 -8.14 -3.20
CA LEU A 323 -12.64 -7.77 -4.01
C LEU A 323 -13.08 -6.34 -3.71
N MET A 324 -13.77 -5.73 -4.68
CA MET A 324 -14.39 -4.40 -4.56
C MET A 324 -15.89 -4.57 -4.34
N GLU A 325 -16.41 -4.09 -3.21
CA GLU A 325 -17.85 -4.10 -2.93
C GLU A 325 -18.44 -2.72 -3.15
N ARG A 326 -19.63 -2.66 -3.74
CA ARG A 326 -20.41 -1.43 -3.76
C ARG A 326 -20.85 -1.12 -2.34
N TYR A 327 -20.62 0.12 -1.91
CA TYR A 327 -20.99 0.56 -0.58
C TYR A 327 -21.30 2.05 -0.61
N GLU A 328 -22.50 2.39 -0.15
CA GLU A 328 -22.98 3.76 0.02
C GLU A 328 -23.34 3.92 1.49
N GLY A 329 -22.59 4.77 2.20
CA GLY A 329 -22.77 4.96 3.62
C GLY A 329 -21.60 5.72 4.25
N PRO A 330 -21.69 5.99 5.57
CA PRO A 330 -20.64 6.68 6.28
C PRO A 330 -19.38 5.81 6.35
N VAL A 331 -18.23 6.46 6.44
CA VAL A 331 -16.94 5.85 6.77
C VAL A 331 -16.25 6.70 7.83
N TYR A 332 -15.49 6.06 8.70
CA TYR A 332 -14.90 6.67 9.87
C TYR A 332 -13.39 6.60 9.77
N GLY A 333 -12.73 7.72 9.98
CA GLY A 333 -11.29 7.75 10.14
C GLY A 333 -10.89 8.22 11.52
N LEU A 334 -9.68 7.82 11.89
CA LEU A 334 -9.16 7.93 13.23
C LEU A 334 -7.79 8.58 13.16
N GLU A 335 -7.61 9.64 13.94
CA GLU A 335 -6.34 10.28 14.21
C GLU A 335 -6.01 10.04 15.67
N LEU A 336 -4.81 9.55 15.95
CA LEU A 336 -4.35 9.26 17.31
C LEU A 336 -3.31 10.31 17.72
N GLU A 337 -3.05 10.43 19.02
CA GLU A 337 -1.93 11.22 19.54
C GLU A 337 -0.56 10.67 19.11
N GLY A 338 -0.53 9.39 18.71
CA GLY A 338 0.63 8.71 18.14
C GLY A 338 0.48 8.45 16.65
N GLU A 339 1.57 8.04 16.03
CA GLU A 339 1.62 7.74 14.60
C GLU A 339 1.68 6.24 14.29
N GLU A 340 1.78 5.42 15.33
CA GLU A 340 1.96 3.98 15.23
C GLU A 340 0.78 3.30 14.50
N PRO A 341 1.04 2.20 13.77
CA PRO A 341 -0.02 1.44 13.12
C PRO A 341 -1.14 1.02 14.08
N LEU A 342 -2.39 1.28 13.69
CA LEU A 342 -3.59 0.96 14.45
C LEU A 342 -4.00 -0.50 14.24
N VAL A 343 -4.59 -1.14 15.26
CA VAL A 343 -5.25 -2.44 15.09
C VAL A 343 -6.75 -2.24 14.82
N ALA A 344 -7.22 -2.67 13.64
CA ALA A 344 -8.63 -2.62 13.24
C ALA A 344 -9.04 -3.92 12.52
N GLY A 345 -10.19 -4.48 12.86
CA GLY A 345 -10.63 -5.80 12.39
C GLY A 345 -9.69 -6.94 12.79
N GLY A 346 -8.83 -6.72 13.79
CA GLY A 346 -7.73 -7.60 14.18
C GLY A 346 -6.59 -7.67 13.16
N LEU A 347 -6.48 -6.68 12.27
CA LEU A 347 -5.33 -6.46 11.38
C LEU A 347 -4.61 -5.18 11.76
N VAL A 348 -3.30 -5.14 11.50
CA VAL A 348 -2.50 -3.93 11.65
C VAL A 348 -2.66 -3.05 10.41
N MET A 349 -3.03 -1.80 10.64
CA MET A 349 -3.36 -0.80 9.63
C MET A 349 -2.41 0.39 9.74
N GLY A 350 -2.02 0.99 8.62
CA GLY A 350 -1.33 2.28 8.66
C GLY A 350 -2.32 3.37 9.05
N LEU A 351 -1.88 4.36 9.83
CA LEU A 351 -2.72 5.51 10.14
C LEU A 351 -2.87 6.41 8.90
N GLN A 352 -4.12 6.73 8.58
CA GLN A 352 -4.47 7.67 7.53
C GLN A 352 -4.17 9.09 8.01
N ARG A 353 -3.59 9.92 7.15
CA ARG A 353 -3.45 11.36 7.42
C ARG A 353 -4.84 12.01 7.44
N ASP A 354 -4.93 13.17 8.09
CA ASP A 354 -5.99 14.13 7.80
C ASP A 354 -6.07 14.32 6.27
N PRO A 355 -7.18 13.93 5.60
CA PRO A 355 -7.35 14.15 4.18
C PRO A 355 -7.63 15.65 3.97
N GLY A 356 -6.58 16.46 4.06
CA GLY A 356 -6.63 17.89 3.77
C GLY A 356 -7.33 18.13 2.44
N ALA A 357 -8.35 19.01 2.48
CA ALA A 357 -9.21 19.49 1.40
C ALA A 357 -10.30 18.56 0.83
N ARG A 358 -10.51 17.32 1.34
CA ARG A 358 -11.64 16.48 0.87
C ARG A 358 -12.47 15.75 1.94
N ALA A 359 -12.22 15.96 3.24
CA ALA A 359 -13.16 15.53 4.28
C ALA A 359 -14.14 16.65 4.66
N PRO A 360 -15.41 16.30 4.96
CA PRO A 360 -16.36 17.22 5.55
C PRO A 360 -15.95 17.59 6.98
N GLU A 361 -16.54 18.67 7.49
CA GLU A 361 -16.14 19.35 8.73
C GLU A 361 -15.97 18.42 9.94
N PRO A 362 -14.99 18.70 10.82
CA PRO A 362 -14.87 18.00 12.09
C PRO A 362 -16.15 18.17 12.90
N ILE A 363 -16.66 17.08 13.48
CA ILE A 363 -17.73 17.17 14.47
C ILE A 363 -17.15 17.91 15.68
N ALA A 364 -17.60 19.15 15.90
CA ALA A 364 -17.23 19.92 17.08
C ALA A 364 -17.76 19.18 18.32
N VAL A 365 -16.84 18.71 19.16
CA VAL A 365 -17.17 18.15 20.46
C VAL A 365 -17.46 19.32 21.41
N SER A 366 -18.71 19.79 21.44
CA SER A 366 -19.16 20.73 22.48
C SER A 366 -20.47 20.26 23.11
N ARG A 367 -20.34 19.78 24.35
CA ARG A 367 -21.32 19.80 25.46
C ARG A 367 -22.77 19.42 25.11
N LEU A 368 -23.06 18.13 25.27
CA LEU A 368 -24.35 17.70 25.82
C LEU A 368 -24.25 17.84 27.36
N GLU A 369 -24.31 19.08 27.86
CA GLU A 369 -24.60 19.35 29.26
C GLU A 369 -26.13 19.47 29.40
N SER A 370 -26.69 18.53 30.17
CA SER A 370 -27.84 18.66 31.07
C SER A 370 -28.92 19.70 30.73
N SER A 371 -30.09 19.22 30.33
CA SER A 371 -31.37 19.88 30.63
C SER A 371 -32.28 18.89 31.35
N SER A 372 -32.05 18.75 32.66
CA SER A 372 -33.01 18.26 33.63
C SER A 372 -33.25 19.39 34.63
N GLU A 373 -34.34 20.13 34.46
CA GLU A 373 -34.97 21.10 35.37
C GLU A 373 -36.00 21.83 34.49
N GLY A 374 -37.30 21.94 34.75
CA GLY A 374 -38.14 21.66 35.89
C GLY A 374 -39.35 22.57 35.70
N GLU A 375 -40.49 22.05 35.20
CA GLU A 375 -41.72 22.83 35.09
C GLU A 375 -42.70 22.41 36.19
N SER A 376 -42.62 23.15 37.29
CA SER A 376 -43.72 23.33 38.24
C SER A 376 -44.72 24.34 37.67
N GLY A 377 -45.97 23.92 37.50
CA GLY A 377 -47.08 24.77 37.09
C GLY A 377 -48.43 24.24 37.56
N SER A 378 -48.82 24.57 38.80
CA SER A 378 -50.21 24.77 39.21
C SER A 378 -50.91 25.68 38.18
N GLY A 379 -52.12 25.46 37.65
CA GLY A 379 -53.34 24.89 38.20
C GLY A 379 -54.39 26.01 38.22
N GLU A 380 -55.43 25.95 37.38
CA GLU A 380 -56.76 26.47 37.73
C GLU A 380 -57.85 26.06 36.73
N ALA A 381 -59.04 25.84 37.30
CA ALA A 381 -60.21 25.21 36.72
C ALA A 381 -61.16 26.20 36.02
N ARG A 382 -62.04 25.67 35.17
CA ARG A 382 -63.52 25.86 35.23
C ARG A 382 -64.22 25.17 34.05
N SER A 383 -65.03 24.15 34.37
CA SER A 383 -66.24 23.75 33.62
C SER A 383 -67.40 24.72 33.97
N PRO A 384 -68.59 24.70 33.32
CA PRO A 384 -69.40 23.53 32.98
C PRO A 384 -69.40 23.15 31.50
#